data_AF-A0A398CJK2-F1
#
_entry.id   AF-A0A398CJK2-F1
#
_cell.length_a   1.000
_cell.length_b   1.000
_cell.length_c   1.000
_cell.angle_alpha   90.00
_cell.angle_beta   90.00
_cell.angle_gamma   90.00
#
_symmetry.space_group_name_H-M   'P 1'
#
loop_
_entity.id
_entity.type
_entity.pdbx_description
1 polymer ?
#
loop_
_entity_poly.entity_id
_entity_poly.type
_entity_poly.pdbx_seq_one_letter_code
_entity_poly.pdbx_strand_id
1 'polypeptide(L)'
;MPTLPDPRIDRYDAIDALRGLAMVWMTVFHFCFDLSHFGWWHQDFYRNPVWTWQRTAIVSLFLFCAGLGQAVAQSRSLGWERFFRRWRQIAGYALLVSAGSWLMFPRSFIYFGVLHGMVVMLLIARLSMGWGRWLWPAGLLALLLPLVAHAMLTGPFAHLAGALDARSLNWLGLITRKPITEDYVPLFPWLGVLWWGLAAGQWLLVHQRRWLVSPVPAVASPLALLGRWSLSYYMVHQPVMIGVLLATGWLLGR
;
A
#
# COMPACT_ATOMS: atom_id res chain seq x y z
N MET A 1 16.76 -31.56 -24.36
CA MET A 1 17.26 -31.22 -23.02
C MET A 1 16.39 -30.13 -22.45
N PRO A 2 15.73 -30.31 -21.29
CA PRO A 2 15.12 -29.19 -20.58
C PRO A 2 16.26 -28.23 -20.21
N THR A 3 16.17 -26.98 -20.66
CA THR A 3 17.12 -25.94 -20.28
C THR A 3 17.08 -25.81 -18.76
N LEU A 4 18.23 -26.03 -18.11
CA LEU A 4 18.35 -25.75 -16.68
C LEU A 4 17.99 -24.27 -16.46
N PRO A 5 17.14 -23.95 -15.47
CA PRO A 5 16.79 -22.55 -15.20
C PRO A 5 18.06 -21.75 -14.92
N ASP A 6 18.22 -20.64 -15.63
CA ASP A 6 19.36 -19.73 -15.49
C ASP A 6 19.41 -19.21 -14.03
N PRO A 7 20.47 -19.53 -13.26
CA PRO A 7 20.62 -19.08 -11.87
C PRO A 7 20.73 -17.55 -11.71
N ARG A 8 20.82 -16.79 -12.82
CA ARG A 8 20.89 -15.31 -12.81
C ARG A 8 19.52 -14.62 -12.75
N ILE A 9 18.41 -15.36 -12.91
CA ILE A 9 17.06 -14.80 -12.84
C ILE A 9 16.21 -15.62 -11.88
N ASP A 10 16.56 -15.62 -10.59
CA ASP A 10 15.58 -16.03 -9.59
C ASP A 10 14.34 -15.15 -9.74
N ARG A 11 13.21 -15.76 -10.09
CA ARG A 11 11.95 -15.03 -10.20
C ARG A 11 11.23 -15.20 -8.89
N TYR A 12 10.89 -14.07 -8.26
CA TYR A 12 10.18 -14.05 -6.99
C TYR A 12 8.66 -14.12 -7.23
N ASP A 13 8.24 -15.15 -7.98
CA ASP A 13 6.88 -15.25 -8.52
C ASP A 13 5.82 -15.33 -7.42
N ALA A 14 6.16 -15.87 -6.25
CA ALA A 14 5.25 -15.89 -5.09
C ALA A 14 4.94 -14.48 -4.57
N ILE A 15 5.95 -13.59 -4.51
CA ILE A 15 5.76 -12.19 -4.09
C ILE A 15 4.94 -11.45 -5.13
N ASP A 16 5.24 -11.66 -6.41
CA ASP A 16 4.49 -11.02 -7.49
C ASP A 16 3.04 -11.52 -7.55
N ALA A 17 2.79 -12.81 -7.35
CA ALA A 17 1.43 -13.35 -7.28
C ALA A 17 0.63 -12.79 -6.10
N LEU A 18 1.26 -12.67 -4.92
CA LEU A 18 0.64 -12.06 -3.75
C LEU A 18 0.30 -10.59 -3.98
N ARG A 19 1.20 -9.85 -4.65
CA ARG A 19 0.94 -8.47 -5.05
C ARG A 19 -0.18 -8.38 -6.08
N GLY A 20 -0.21 -9.28 -7.07
CA GLY A 20 -1.28 -9.37 -8.06
C GLY A 20 -2.64 -9.66 -7.43
N LEU A 21 -2.70 -10.55 -6.44
CA LEU A 21 -3.91 -10.79 -5.65
C LEU A 21 -4.40 -9.50 -4.97
N ALA A 22 -3.49 -8.78 -4.30
CA ALA A 22 -3.82 -7.50 -3.65
C ALA A 22 -4.38 -6.48 -4.65
N MET A 23 -3.84 -6.45 -5.87
CA MET A 23 -4.30 -5.55 -6.92
C MET A 23 -5.69 -5.90 -7.44
N VAL A 24 -5.97 -7.18 -7.72
CA VAL A 24 -7.31 -7.61 -8.14
C VAL A 24 -8.33 -7.29 -7.05
N TRP A 25 -8.00 -7.58 -5.78
CA TRP A 25 -8.90 -7.29 -4.66
C TRP A 25 -9.16 -5.79 -4.51
N MET A 26 -8.11 -4.96 -4.58
CA MET A 26 -8.25 -3.49 -4.58
C MET A 26 -9.13 -2.99 -5.71
N THR A 27 -8.96 -3.51 -6.94
CA THR A 27 -9.77 -3.10 -8.09
C THR A 27 -11.25 -3.43 -7.86
N VAL A 28 -11.56 -4.63 -7.38
CA VAL A 28 -12.95 -4.99 -7.04
C VAL A 28 -13.49 -4.07 -5.95
N PHE A 29 -12.71 -3.81 -4.90
CA PHE A 29 -13.12 -2.91 -3.81
C PHE A 29 -13.40 -1.48 -4.32
N HIS A 30 -12.53 -0.91 -5.14
CA HIS A 30 -12.72 0.41 -5.75
C HIS A 30 -13.88 0.43 -6.74
N PHE A 31 -14.07 -0.62 -7.55
CA PHE A 31 -15.22 -0.70 -8.44
C PHE A 31 -16.54 -0.65 -7.66
N CYS A 32 -16.64 -1.39 -6.55
CA CYS A 32 -17.80 -1.32 -5.66
C CYS A 32 -17.96 0.07 -5.03
N PHE A 33 -16.86 0.74 -4.65
CA PHE A 33 -16.88 2.10 -4.16
C PHE A 33 -17.40 3.08 -5.22
N ASP A 34 -16.90 2.97 -6.45
CA ASP A 34 -17.29 3.83 -7.57
C ASP A 34 -18.77 3.65 -7.92
N LEU A 35 -19.28 2.41 -7.93
CA LEU A 35 -20.71 2.15 -8.09
C LEU A 35 -21.55 2.88 -7.04
N SER A 36 -21.09 2.94 -5.79
CA SER A 36 -21.76 3.71 -4.75
C SER A 36 -21.59 5.21 -4.92
N HIS A 37 -20.40 5.67 -5.33
CA HIS A 37 -20.11 7.08 -5.54
C HIS A 37 -20.96 7.67 -6.67
N PHE A 38 -21.13 6.95 -7.79
CA PHE A 38 -21.97 7.34 -8.91
C PHE A 38 -23.47 7.05 -8.71
N GLY A 39 -23.87 6.52 -7.55
CA GLY A 39 -25.27 6.30 -7.19
C GLY A 39 -25.92 5.04 -7.77
N TRP A 40 -25.13 4.13 -8.33
CA TRP A 40 -25.63 2.89 -8.94
C TRP A 40 -25.94 1.81 -7.91
N TRP A 41 -25.22 1.81 -6.78
CA TRP A 41 -25.42 0.87 -5.68
C TRP A 41 -25.05 1.50 -4.34
N HIS A 42 -26.05 1.82 -3.50
CA HIS A 42 -25.79 2.49 -2.22
C HIS A 42 -25.16 1.55 -1.19
N GLN A 43 -23.96 1.90 -0.72
CA GLN A 43 -23.22 1.21 0.34
C GLN A 43 -22.48 2.21 1.23
N ASP A 44 -22.29 1.88 2.51
CA ASP A 44 -21.51 2.72 3.45
C ASP A 44 -20.06 2.21 3.55
N PHE A 45 -19.16 2.77 2.74
CA PHE A 45 -17.73 2.43 2.75
C PHE A 45 -16.94 3.03 3.93
N TYR A 46 -17.54 3.95 4.68
CA TYR A 46 -16.86 4.70 5.74
C TYR A 46 -17.06 4.08 7.12
N ARG A 47 -18.20 3.42 7.35
CA ARG A 47 -18.57 2.85 8.66
C ARG A 47 -18.79 1.35 8.64
N ASN A 48 -19.20 0.76 7.51
CA ASN A 48 -19.49 -0.67 7.49
C ASN A 48 -18.20 -1.51 7.69
N PRO A 49 -18.17 -2.43 8.67
CA PRO A 49 -17.03 -3.32 8.91
C PRO A 49 -16.59 -4.12 7.68
N VAL A 50 -17.54 -4.57 6.85
CA VAL A 50 -17.25 -5.36 5.64
C VAL A 50 -16.32 -4.59 4.71
N TRP A 51 -16.56 -3.30 4.50
CA TRP A 51 -15.73 -2.46 3.62
C TRP A 51 -14.46 -1.97 4.30
N THR A 52 -14.56 -1.54 5.55
CA THR A 52 -13.40 -0.99 6.29
C THR A 52 -12.34 -2.04 6.62
N TRP A 53 -12.73 -3.30 6.87
CA TRP A 53 -11.81 -4.41 7.09
C TRP A 53 -11.16 -4.85 5.78
N GLN A 54 -11.91 -4.91 4.68
CA GLN A 54 -11.34 -5.19 3.35
C GLN A 54 -10.28 -4.16 2.98
N ARG A 55 -10.58 -2.86 3.12
CA ARG A 55 -9.59 -1.79 2.90
C ARG A 55 -8.33 -2.03 3.73
N THR A 56 -8.50 -2.33 5.02
CA THR A 56 -7.37 -2.58 5.92
C THR A 56 -6.54 -3.78 5.48
N ALA A 57 -7.19 -4.89 5.09
CA ALA A 57 -6.52 -6.09 4.61
C ALA A 57 -5.76 -5.86 3.29
N ILE A 58 -6.39 -5.16 2.33
CA ILE A 58 -5.79 -4.82 1.04
C ILE A 58 -4.53 -3.97 1.23
N VAL A 59 -4.62 -2.87 1.98
CA VAL A 59 -3.47 -1.98 2.24
C VAL A 59 -2.37 -2.72 3.01
N SER A 60 -2.75 -3.54 4.00
CA SER A 60 -1.80 -4.38 4.74
C SER A 60 -1.04 -5.31 3.81
N LEU A 61 -1.75 -5.99 2.91
CA LEU A 61 -1.15 -6.92 1.96
C LEU A 61 -0.19 -6.21 1.00
N PHE A 62 -0.57 -5.04 0.49
CA PHE A 62 0.29 -4.23 -0.37
C PHE A 62 1.59 -3.81 0.32
N LEU A 63 1.49 -3.28 1.53
CA LEU A 63 2.64 -2.79 2.29
C LEU A 63 3.53 -3.93 2.78
N PHE A 64 2.93 -5.05 3.16
CA PHE A 64 3.67 -6.28 3.47
C PHE A 64 4.45 -6.78 2.24
N CYS A 65 3.83 -6.81 1.06
CA CYS A 65 4.49 -7.15 -0.20
C CYS A 65 5.61 -6.15 -0.56
N ALA A 66 5.42 -4.86 -0.26
CA ALA A 66 6.45 -3.84 -0.45
C ALA A 66 7.66 -4.10 0.47
N GLY A 67 7.42 -4.46 1.73
CA GLY A 67 8.45 -4.91 2.67
C GLY A 67 9.22 -6.14 2.19
N LEU A 68 8.51 -7.19 1.74
CA LEU A 68 9.12 -8.37 1.13
C LEU A 68 10.01 -7.99 -0.06
N GLY A 69 9.52 -7.06 -0.90
CA GLY A 69 10.28 -6.53 -2.03
C GLY A 69 11.56 -5.79 -1.62
N GLN A 70 11.55 -5.05 -0.50
CA GLN A 70 12.76 -4.42 0.05
C GLN A 70 13.77 -5.47 0.54
N ALA A 71 13.32 -6.56 1.16
CA ALA A 71 14.21 -7.66 1.57
C ALA A 71 14.92 -8.31 0.36
N VAL A 72 14.17 -8.53 -0.72
CA VAL A 72 14.73 -9.05 -1.99
C VAL A 72 15.69 -8.05 -2.63
N ALA A 73 15.35 -6.76 -2.63
CA ALA A 73 16.23 -5.71 -3.13
C ALA A 73 17.55 -5.65 -2.35
N GLN A 74 17.50 -5.90 -1.04
CA GLN A 74 18.67 -5.98 -0.17
C GLN A 74 19.51 -7.22 -0.47
N SER A 75 18.91 -8.41 -0.61
CA SER A 75 19.66 -9.65 -0.88
C SER A 75 20.36 -9.65 -2.23
N ARG A 76 19.84 -8.88 -3.19
CA ARG A 76 20.48 -8.60 -4.48
C ARG A 76 21.49 -7.45 -4.46
N SER A 77 21.78 -6.88 -3.29
CA SER A 77 22.68 -5.74 -3.12
C SER A 77 22.37 -4.58 -4.07
N LEU A 78 21.07 -4.31 -4.33
CA LEU A 78 20.68 -3.21 -5.20
C LEU A 78 21.16 -1.89 -4.60
N GLY A 79 21.95 -1.13 -5.35
CA GLY A 79 22.51 0.16 -4.92
C GLY A 79 21.47 1.28 -4.79
N TRP A 80 21.88 2.39 -4.16
CA TRP A 80 21.05 3.57 -3.92
C TRP A 80 20.51 4.21 -5.21
N GLU A 81 21.24 4.15 -6.32
CA GLU A 81 20.80 4.71 -7.60
C GLU A 81 19.51 4.05 -8.11
N ARG A 82 19.45 2.72 -8.08
CA ARG A 82 18.24 1.97 -8.50
C ARG A 82 17.08 2.21 -7.56
N PHE A 83 17.35 2.31 -6.25
CA PHE A 83 16.36 2.68 -5.26
C PHE A 83 15.76 4.06 -5.56
N PHE A 84 16.59 5.09 -5.72
CA PHE A 84 16.11 6.46 -5.96
C PHE A 84 15.42 6.64 -7.30
N ARG A 85 15.80 5.88 -8.34
CA ARG A 85 15.05 5.86 -9.60
C ARG A 85 13.60 5.42 -9.38
N ARG A 86 13.39 4.31 -8.67
CA ARG A 86 12.05 3.80 -8.36
C ARG A 86 11.31 4.70 -7.36
N TRP A 87 12.00 5.19 -6.36
CA TRP A 87 11.44 6.07 -5.33
C TRP A 87 10.93 7.39 -5.94
N ARG A 88 11.70 8.04 -6.82
CA ARG A 88 11.27 9.26 -7.53
C ARG A 88 10.06 9.01 -8.42
N GLN A 89 9.98 7.84 -9.06
CA GLN A 89 8.81 7.46 -9.84
C GLN A 89 7.55 7.38 -8.97
N ILE A 90 7.64 6.75 -7.79
CA ILE A 90 6.52 6.67 -6.83
C ILE A 90 6.15 8.06 -6.33
N ALA A 91 7.13 8.91 -6.02
CA ALA A 91 6.90 10.29 -5.60
C ALA A 91 6.20 11.12 -6.68
N GLY A 92 6.62 11.00 -7.94
CA GLY A 92 5.95 11.64 -9.08
C GLY A 92 4.49 11.20 -9.21
N TYR A 93 4.21 9.90 -9.07
CA TYR A 93 2.84 9.40 -9.08
C TYR A 93 2.02 9.84 -7.86
N ALA A 94 2.62 9.96 -6.68
CA ALA A 94 1.94 10.51 -5.50
C ALA A 94 1.42 11.93 -5.79
N LEU A 95 2.26 12.80 -6.36
CA LEU A 95 1.87 14.15 -6.76
C LEU A 95 0.79 14.15 -7.85
N LEU A 96 0.90 13.26 -8.84
CA LEU A 96 -0.13 13.12 -9.89
C LEU A 96 -1.49 12.71 -9.32
N VAL A 97 -1.52 11.80 -8.34
CA VAL A 97 -2.76 11.40 -7.66
C VAL A 97 -3.35 12.57 -6.85
N SER A 98 -2.51 13.38 -6.19
CA SER A 98 -2.99 14.59 -5.50
C SER A 98 -3.59 15.59 -6.49
N ALA A 99 -2.92 15.85 -7.60
CA ALA A 99 -3.41 16.76 -8.64
C ALA A 99 -4.72 16.24 -9.28
N GLY A 100 -4.77 14.96 -9.64
CA GLY A 100 -5.96 14.35 -10.22
C GLY A 100 -7.16 14.35 -9.26
N SER A 101 -6.94 14.00 -7.99
CA SER A 101 -8.00 14.02 -6.99
C SER A 101 -8.46 15.44 -6.65
N TRP A 102 -7.57 16.43 -6.65
CA TRP A 102 -7.95 17.83 -6.45
C TRP A 102 -8.87 18.36 -7.56
N LEU A 103 -8.68 17.90 -8.79
CA LEU A 103 -9.57 18.23 -9.92
C LEU A 103 -10.91 17.49 -9.85
N MET A 104 -10.90 16.24 -9.37
CA MET A 104 -12.09 15.37 -9.34
C MET A 104 -13.00 15.63 -8.14
N PHE A 105 -12.43 15.96 -6.98
CA PHE A 105 -13.14 16.10 -5.71
C PHE A 105 -13.10 17.57 -5.25
N PRO A 106 -14.19 18.34 -5.37
CA PRO A 106 -14.16 19.78 -5.08
C PRO A 106 -14.09 20.13 -3.58
N ARG A 107 -14.40 19.17 -2.70
CA ARG A 107 -14.46 19.39 -1.23
C ARG A 107 -13.32 18.71 -0.46
N SER A 108 -12.48 17.93 -1.14
CA SER A 108 -11.46 17.07 -0.54
C SER A 108 -10.43 16.70 -1.59
N PHE A 109 -9.22 16.32 -1.21
CA PHE A 109 -8.25 15.75 -2.15
C PHE A 109 -7.26 14.87 -1.41
N ILE A 110 -6.58 13.99 -2.13
CA ILE A 110 -5.61 13.07 -1.55
C ILE A 110 -4.31 13.82 -1.30
N TYR A 111 -4.13 14.35 -0.09
CA TYR A 111 -2.87 14.98 0.31
C TYR A 111 -1.88 13.99 0.95
N PHE A 112 -2.37 12.89 1.52
CA PHE A 112 -1.53 11.84 2.12
C PHE A 112 -2.17 10.44 2.02
N GLY A 113 -2.22 9.92 0.79
CA GLY A 113 -2.66 8.55 0.49
C GLY A 113 -1.53 7.52 0.48
N VAL A 114 -1.83 6.29 0.03
CA VAL A 114 -0.88 5.15 0.05
C VAL A 114 0.43 5.43 -0.69
N LEU A 115 0.42 6.15 -1.82
CA LEU A 115 1.66 6.49 -2.54
C LEU A 115 2.52 7.48 -1.76
N HIS A 116 1.92 8.46 -1.08
CA HIS A 116 2.64 9.41 -0.21
C HIS A 116 3.27 8.69 0.98
N GLY A 117 2.48 7.83 1.64
CA GLY A 117 2.97 6.96 2.69
C GLY A 117 4.12 6.08 2.21
N MET A 118 4.01 5.47 1.03
CA MET A 118 5.07 4.64 0.43
C MET A 118 6.37 5.40 0.18
N VAL A 119 6.32 6.65 -0.26
CA VAL A 119 7.52 7.50 -0.41
C VAL A 119 8.29 7.59 0.90
N VAL A 120 7.60 7.87 2.01
CA VAL A 120 8.22 7.99 3.33
C VAL A 120 8.65 6.62 3.87
N MET A 121 7.75 5.65 3.86
CA MET A 121 7.98 4.33 4.44
C MET A 121 9.09 3.55 3.73
N LEU A 122 9.19 3.63 2.40
CA LEU A 122 10.28 2.96 1.66
C LEU A 122 11.64 3.52 2.02
N LEU A 123 11.75 4.83 2.27
CA LEU A 123 13.00 5.45 2.71
C LEU A 123 13.37 4.98 4.12
N ILE A 124 12.41 4.99 5.05
CA ILE A 124 12.62 4.49 6.42
C ILE A 124 13.00 3.00 6.40
N ALA A 125 12.30 2.19 5.61
CA ALA A 125 12.59 0.77 5.44
C ALA A 125 14.01 0.55 4.91
N ARG A 126 14.42 1.32 3.90
CA ARG A 126 15.77 1.27 3.33
C ARG A 126 16.85 1.58 4.36
N LEU A 127 16.62 2.56 5.24
CA LEU A 127 17.55 2.92 6.31
C LEU A 127 17.56 1.91 7.47
N SER A 128 16.45 1.22 7.70
CA SER A 128 16.28 0.23 8.77
C SER A 128 16.56 -1.21 8.34
N MET A 129 16.94 -1.49 7.08
CA MET A 129 17.17 -2.86 6.62
C MET A 129 18.28 -3.60 7.40
N GLY A 130 19.19 -2.88 8.05
CA GLY A 130 20.25 -3.45 8.89
C GLY A 130 19.78 -3.89 10.29
N TRP A 131 18.54 -3.58 10.69
CA TRP A 131 18.04 -3.84 12.04
C TRP A 131 17.80 -5.33 12.33
N GLY A 132 17.68 -6.16 11.29
CA GLY A 132 17.49 -7.60 11.40
C GLY A 132 16.30 -7.97 12.29
N ARG A 133 16.53 -8.73 13.36
CA ARG A 133 15.47 -9.19 14.28
C ARG A 133 14.72 -8.05 14.98
N TRP A 134 15.31 -6.86 15.10
CA TRP A 134 14.67 -5.69 15.72
C TRP A 134 13.51 -5.13 14.91
N LEU A 135 13.39 -5.48 13.62
CA LEU A 135 12.24 -5.12 12.80
C LEU A 135 10.92 -5.69 13.34
N TRP A 136 10.94 -6.85 14.02
CA TRP A 136 9.74 -7.45 14.62
C TRP A 136 9.16 -6.61 15.77
N PRO A 137 9.91 -6.30 16.85
CA PRO A 137 9.42 -5.45 17.92
C PRO A 137 9.20 -3.99 17.46
N ALA A 138 10.01 -3.46 16.53
CA ALA A 138 9.76 -2.13 15.95
C ALA A 138 8.43 -2.10 15.18
N GLY A 139 8.13 -3.15 14.42
CA GLY A 139 6.86 -3.32 13.73
C GLY A 139 5.67 -3.39 14.70
N LEU A 140 5.80 -4.16 15.77
CA LEU A 140 4.79 -4.22 16.83
C LEU A 140 4.56 -2.85 17.47
N LEU A 141 5.63 -2.14 17.83
CA LEU A 141 5.55 -0.80 18.38
C LEU A 141 4.83 0.16 17.42
N ALA A 142 5.19 0.15 16.14
CA ALA A 142 4.55 0.97 15.11
C ALA A 142 3.05 0.69 14.96
N LEU A 143 2.63 -0.58 15.07
CA LEU A 143 1.21 -0.97 15.02
C LEU A 143 0.43 -0.49 16.26
N LEU A 144 1.03 -0.54 17.44
CA LEU A 144 0.40 -0.15 18.70
C LEU A 144 0.42 1.36 18.93
N LEU A 145 1.34 2.09 18.29
CA LEU A 145 1.57 3.51 18.53
C LEU A 145 0.31 4.38 18.35
N PRO A 146 -0.53 4.21 17.31
CA PRO A 146 -1.77 4.99 17.17
C PRO A 146 -2.75 4.75 18.33
N LEU A 147 -2.79 3.53 18.88
CA LEU A 147 -3.68 3.17 19.98
C LEU A 147 -3.25 3.85 21.28
N VAL A 148 -1.95 3.82 21.56
CA VAL A 148 -1.34 4.52 22.70
C VAL A 148 -1.51 6.03 22.53
N ALA A 149 -1.24 6.57 21.35
CA ALA A 149 -1.41 7.99 21.05
C ALA A 149 -2.87 8.42 21.25
N HIS A 150 -3.85 7.65 20.79
CA HIS A 150 -5.25 7.97 20.99
C HIS A 150 -5.62 8.08 22.47
N ALA A 151 -5.20 7.11 23.30
CA ALA A 151 -5.46 7.15 24.75
C ALA A 151 -4.77 8.35 25.44
N MET A 152 -3.54 8.67 25.02
CA MET A 152 -2.79 9.81 25.56
C MET A 152 -3.39 11.16 25.16
N LEU A 153 -3.81 11.31 23.90
CA LEU A 153 -4.36 12.55 23.34
C LEU A 153 -5.83 12.78 23.70
N THR A 154 -6.52 11.77 24.23
CA THR A 154 -7.87 11.93 24.81
C THR A 154 -7.83 12.14 26.32
N GLY A 155 -6.69 11.85 26.96
CA GLY A 155 -6.47 12.08 28.39
C GLY A 155 -5.38 13.12 28.66
N PRO A 156 -4.22 12.72 29.24
CA PRO A 156 -3.24 13.64 29.82
C PRO A 156 -2.62 14.63 28.81
N PHE A 157 -2.59 14.28 27.53
CA PHE A 157 -1.98 15.09 26.47
C PHE A 157 -3.02 15.68 25.50
N ALA A 158 -4.26 15.90 25.95
CA ALA A 158 -5.33 16.46 25.11
C ALA A 158 -5.00 17.81 24.46
N HIS A 159 -4.15 18.62 25.10
CA HIS A 159 -3.67 19.89 24.53
C HIS A 159 -2.87 19.72 23.22
N LEU A 160 -2.27 18.54 22.97
CA LEU A 160 -1.54 18.24 21.74
C LEU A 160 -2.44 17.72 20.60
N ALA A 161 -3.68 17.32 20.89
CA ALA A 161 -4.57 16.69 19.91
C ALA A 161 -4.83 17.60 18.70
N GLY A 162 -5.00 18.92 18.92
CA GLY A 162 -5.20 19.88 17.83
C GLY A 162 -4.01 19.96 16.87
N ALA A 163 -2.78 19.89 17.39
CA ALA A 163 -1.58 19.91 16.57
C ALA A 163 -1.42 18.62 15.76
N LEU A 164 -1.71 17.46 16.36
CA LEU A 164 -1.58 16.17 15.68
C LEU A 164 -2.73 15.88 14.70
N ASP A 165 -3.93 16.39 14.94
CA ASP A 165 -5.05 16.31 13.98
C ASP A 165 -4.83 17.22 12.76
N ALA A 166 -3.98 18.25 12.86
CA ALA A 166 -3.70 19.19 11.77
C ALA A 166 -2.99 18.51 10.59
N ARG A 167 -3.24 19.00 9.37
CA ARG A 167 -2.67 18.45 8.12
C ARG A 167 -1.13 18.38 8.11
N SER A 168 -0.47 19.22 8.90
CA SER A 168 1.00 19.25 9.03
C SER A 168 1.57 18.01 9.74
N LEU A 169 0.81 17.38 10.65
CA LEU A 169 1.29 16.27 11.50
C LEU A 169 0.41 15.02 11.44
N ASN A 170 -0.83 15.13 10.96
CA ASN A 170 -1.74 13.99 10.90
C ASN A 170 -1.23 12.87 9.99
N TRP A 171 -0.32 13.15 9.04
CA TRP A 171 0.34 12.12 8.25
C TRP A 171 1.15 11.13 9.09
N LEU A 172 1.48 11.44 10.35
CA LEU A 172 2.07 10.49 11.29
C LEU A 172 1.07 9.38 11.69
N GLY A 173 -0.23 9.67 11.69
CA GLY A 173 -1.29 8.72 12.10
C GLY A 173 -1.55 8.68 13.60
N LEU A 174 -0.96 9.60 14.36
CA LEU A 174 -1.14 9.74 15.81
C LEU A 174 -2.27 10.73 16.10
N ILE A 175 -3.47 10.42 15.61
CA ILE A 175 -4.61 11.34 15.53
C ILE A 175 -5.74 10.95 16.48
N THR A 176 -6.58 11.92 16.84
CA THR A 176 -7.84 11.67 17.54
C THR A 176 -9.03 11.64 16.58
N ARG A 177 -8.95 12.37 15.46
CA ARG A 177 -10.01 12.45 14.44
C ARG A 177 -9.47 12.18 13.05
N LYS A 178 -10.18 11.34 12.30
CA LYS A 178 -9.82 11.05 10.90
C LYS A 178 -9.96 12.32 10.05
N PRO A 179 -8.96 12.66 9.23
CA PRO A 179 -9.05 13.80 8.34
C PRO A 179 -10.01 13.51 7.18
N ILE A 180 -10.56 14.58 6.59
CA ILE A 180 -11.39 14.50 5.38
C ILE A 180 -10.45 14.44 4.16
N THR A 181 -10.40 13.29 3.50
CA THR A 181 -9.62 12.99 2.28
C THR A 181 -10.12 11.67 1.69
N GLU A 182 -10.01 11.49 0.37
CA GLU A 182 -10.46 10.28 -0.33
C GLU A 182 -9.57 9.06 -0.06
N ASP A 183 -8.29 9.29 0.25
CA ASP A 183 -7.41 8.26 0.76
C ASP A 183 -6.53 8.81 1.89
N TYR A 184 -6.33 7.99 2.91
CA TYR A 184 -5.55 8.31 4.10
C TYR A 184 -4.81 7.07 4.59
N VAL A 185 -3.50 7.04 4.32
CA VAL A 185 -2.59 5.98 4.75
C VAL A 185 -1.39 6.65 5.44
N PRO A 186 -1.54 7.00 6.74
CA PRO A 186 -0.49 7.66 7.50
C PRO A 186 0.76 6.78 7.68
N LEU A 187 1.78 7.31 8.35
CA LEU A 187 2.99 6.55 8.67
C LEU A 187 2.69 5.39 9.63
N PHE A 188 2.02 5.66 10.75
CA PHE A 188 1.58 4.64 11.70
C PHE A 188 0.08 4.37 11.52
N PRO A 189 -0.37 3.11 11.51
CA PRO A 189 0.36 1.88 11.88
C PRO A 189 1.14 1.23 10.72
N TRP A 190 0.99 1.76 9.51
CA TRP A 190 1.34 1.11 8.24
C TRP A 190 2.83 0.78 8.06
N LEU A 191 3.72 1.60 8.62
CA LEU A 191 5.15 1.31 8.68
C LEU A 191 5.44 -0.01 9.38
N GLY A 192 4.64 -0.37 10.41
CA GLY A 192 4.79 -1.62 11.12
C GLY A 192 4.51 -2.84 10.25
N VAL A 193 3.47 -2.77 9.42
CA VAL A 193 3.15 -3.83 8.43
C VAL A 193 4.27 -3.98 7.40
N LEU A 194 4.81 -2.86 6.93
CA LEU A 194 5.92 -2.88 5.97
C LEU A 194 7.19 -3.46 6.60
N TRP A 195 7.52 -3.08 7.84
CA TRP A 195 8.64 -3.66 8.58
C TRP A 195 8.48 -5.16 8.83
N TRP A 196 7.27 -5.64 9.14
CA TRP A 196 7.01 -7.08 9.22
C TRP A 196 7.17 -7.78 7.87
N GLY A 197 6.77 -7.15 6.76
CA GLY A 197 7.08 -7.65 5.42
C GLY A 197 8.57 -7.74 5.15
N LEU A 198 9.34 -6.72 5.53
CA LEU A 198 10.80 -6.69 5.41
C LEU A 198 11.45 -7.79 6.27
N ALA A 199 11.04 -7.92 7.54
CA ALA A 199 11.56 -8.92 8.47
C ALA A 199 11.24 -10.35 8.01
N ALA A 200 10.00 -10.60 7.59
CA ALA A 200 9.59 -11.88 7.03
C ALA A 200 10.37 -12.21 5.75
N GLY A 201 10.58 -11.22 4.88
CA GLY A 201 11.37 -11.40 3.66
C GLY A 201 12.83 -11.76 3.95
N GLN A 202 13.47 -11.05 4.88
CA GLN A 202 14.83 -11.36 5.33
C GLN A 202 14.91 -12.78 5.92
N TRP A 203 13.95 -13.14 6.78
CA TRP A 203 13.91 -14.47 7.39
C TRP A 203 13.71 -15.58 6.34
N LEU A 204 12.77 -15.40 5.42
CA LEU A 204 12.49 -16.35 4.33
C LEU A 204 13.68 -16.52 3.40
N LEU A 205 14.38 -15.43 3.04
CA LEU A 205 15.56 -15.50 2.18
C LEU A 205 16.71 -16.30 2.80
N VAL A 206 16.85 -16.27 4.13
CA VAL A 206 17.88 -17.02 4.86
C VAL A 206 17.46 -18.48 5.07
N HIS A 207 16.22 -18.74 5.51
CA HIS A 207 15.82 -20.06 6.00
C HIS A 207 14.96 -20.88 5.02
N GLN A 208 14.23 -20.22 4.12
CA GLN A 208 13.15 -20.82 3.34
C GLN A 208 13.07 -20.23 1.92
N ARG A 209 14.21 -19.91 1.30
CA ARG A 209 14.29 -19.19 0.01
C ARG A 209 13.42 -19.81 -1.10
N ARG A 210 13.29 -21.14 -1.08
CA ARG A 210 12.42 -21.88 -2.02
C ARG A 210 10.99 -21.34 -2.05
N TRP A 211 10.41 -20.94 -0.92
CA TRP A 211 9.03 -20.43 -0.86
C TRP A 211 8.83 -19.13 -1.64
N LEU A 212 9.90 -18.36 -1.82
CA LEU A 212 9.87 -17.10 -2.55
C LEU A 212 10.20 -17.26 -4.04
N VAL A 213 11.04 -18.23 -4.39
CA VAL A 213 11.59 -18.42 -5.74
C VAL A 213 10.89 -19.55 -6.51
N SER A 214 10.14 -20.41 -5.82
CA SER A 214 9.38 -21.49 -6.47
C SER A 214 8.37 -20.93 -7.46
N PRO A 215 8.26 -21.52 -8.66
CA PRO A 215 7.20 -21.18 -9.61
C PRO A 215 5.84 -21.34 -8.95
N VAL A 216 4.97 -20.35 -9.15
CA VAL A 216 3.58 -20.46 -8.71
C VAL A 216 2.82 -21.44 -9.62
N PRO A 217 1.77 -22.12 -9.12
CA PRO A 217 0.91 -22.95 -9.95
C PRO A 217 0.38 -22.18 -11.18
N ALA A 218 0.12 -22.88 -12.28
CA ALA A 218 -0.31 -22.24 -13.54
C ALA A 218 -1.53 -21.33 -13.36
N VAL A 219 -2.47 -21.70 -12.48
CA VAL A 219 -3.66 -20.90 -12.13
C VAL A 219 -3.32 -19.55 -11.48
N ALA A 220 -2.19 -19.44 -10.78
CA ALA A 220 -1.73 -18.21 -10.14
C ALA A 220 -0.73 -17.40 -11.00
N SER A 221 -0.30 -17.95 -12.14
CA SER A 221 0.61 -17.27 -13.08
C SER A 221 0.09 -15.91 -13.58
N PRO A 222 -1.21 -15.74 -13.90
CA PRO A 222 -1.75 -14.42 -14.26
C PRO A 222 -1.60 -13.38 -13.15
N LEU A 223 -1.74 -13.78 -11.88
CA LEU A 223 -1.53 -12.89 -10.74
C LEU A 223 -0.06 -12.48 -10.64
N ALA A 224 0.88 -13.40 -10.85
CA ALA A 224 2.30 -13.08 -10.88
C ALA A 224 2.63 -12.11 -12.02
N LEU A 225 2.07 -12.31 -13.21
CA LEU A 225 2.23 -11.38 -14.33
C LEU A 225 1.72 -9.98 -13.97
N LEU A 226 0.52 -9.90 -13.39
CA LEU A 226 -0.09 -8.64 -12.98
C LEU A 226 0.76 -7.92 -11.91
N GLY A 227 1.25 -8.65 -10.92
CA GLY A 227 2.08 -8.11 -9.84
C GLY A 227 3.42 -7.53 -10.29
N ARG A 228 3.96 -7.96 -11.44
CA ARG A 228 5.17 -7.36 -12.04
C ARG A 228 4.93 -5.94 -12.56
N TRP A 229 3.70 -5.63 -12.97
CA TRP A 229 3.29 -4.32 -13.49
C TRP A 229 2.50 -3.50 -12.47
N SER A 230 2.70 -3.77 -11.18
CA SER A 230 1.81 -3.29 -10.12
C SER A 230 1.62 -1.78 -10.07
N LEU A 231 2.69 -1.00 -10.25
CA LEU A 231 2.61 0.46 -10.20
C LEU A 231 1.87 1.03 -11.41
N SER A 232 2.12 0.48 -12.61
CA SER A 232 1.43 0.93 -13.82
C SER A 232 -0.06 0.62 -13.73
N TYR A 233 -0.41 -0.59 -13.30
CA TYR A 233 -1.80 -0.97 -13.09
C TYR A 233 -2.47 -0.12 -12.01
N TYR A 234 -1.81 0.10 -10.87
CA TYR A 234 -2.31 0.97 -9.80
C TYR A 234 -2.63 2.40 -10.27
N MET A 235 -1.89 2.91 -11.26
CA MET A 235 -2.16 4.24 -11.81
C MET A 235 -3.33 4.26 -12.80
N VAL A 236 -3.63 3.13 -13.44
CA VAL A 236 -4.57 3.05 -14.56
C VAL A 236 -5.93 2.50 -14.12
N HIS A 237 -6.00 1.65 -13.09
CA HIS A 237 -7.26 0.98 -12.72
C HIS A 237 -8.35 2.00 -12.38
N GLN A 238 -8.06 3.02 -11.57
CA GLN A 238 -9.07 4.00 -11.13
C GLN A 238 -9.57 4.88 -12.28
N PRO A 239 -8.73 5.54 -13.11
CA PRO A 239 -9.21 6.31 -14.25
C PRO A 239 -10.01 5.47 -15.26
N VAL A 240 -9.60 4.22 -15.49
CA VAL A 240 -10.30 3.32 -16.41
C VAL A 240 -11.69 2.95 -15.87
N MET A 241 -11.80 2.56 -14.60
CA MET A 241 -13.10 2.22 -13.99
C MET A 241 -14.06 3.41 -14.00
N ILE A 242 -13.58 4.59 -13.59
CA ILE A 242 -14.36 5.83 -13.66
C ILE A 242 -14.81 6.11 -15.10
N GLY A 243 -13.89 6.04 -16.08
CA GLY A 243 -14.21 6.27 -17.48
C GLY A 243 -15.29 5.31 -18.02
N VAL A 244 -15.21 4.03 -17.67
CA VAL A 244 -16.22 3.03 -18.03
C VAL A 244 -17.57 3.35 -17.38
N LEU A 245 -17.61 3.69 -16.08
CA LEU A 245 -18.85 4.02 -15.38
C LEU A 245 -19.51 5.31 -15.91
N LEU A 246 -18.72 6.33 -16.24
CA LEU A 246 -19.21 7.55 -16.86
C LEU A 246 -19.78 7.29 -18.26
N ALA A 247 -19.05 6.55 -19.10
CA ALA A 247 -19.50 6.21 -20.45
C ALA A 247 -20.79 5.39 -20.43
N THR A 248 -20.87 4.41 -19.53
CA THR A 248 -22.07 3.59 -19.36
C THR A 248 -23.24 4.39 -18.77
N GLY A 249 -23.01 5.30 -17.83
CA GLY A 249 -24.03 6.23 -17.32
C GLY A 249 -24.62 7.09 -18.44
N TRP A 250 -23.74 7.68 -19.26
CA TRP A 250 -24.14 8.48 -20.43
C TRP A 250 -24.96 7.67 -21.44
N LEU A 251 -24.54 6.44 -21.76
CA LEU A 251 -25.29 5.54 -22.66
C LEU A 251 -26.67 5.14 -22.12
N LEU A 252 -26.80 5.04 -20.79
CA LEU A 252 -28.05 4.69 -20.12
C LEU A 252 -28.95 5.90 -19.84
N GLY A 253 -28.52 7.12 -20.21
CA GLY A 253 -29.25 8.36 -19.93
C GLY A 253 -29.39 8.68 -18.45
N ARG A 254 -28.40 8.27 -17.65
CA ARG A 254 -28.31 8.56 -16.21
C ARG A 254 -27.42 9.76 -15.93
#